data_AF-A0A292SJH4-F1
#
_entry.id   AF-A0A292SJH4-F1
#
_cell.length_a   1.000
_cell.length_b   1.000
_cell.length_c   1.000
_cell.angle_alpha   90.00
_cell.angle_beta   90.00
_cell.angle_gamma   90.00
#
_symmetry.space_group_name_H-M   'P 1'
#
loop_
_entity.id
_entity.type
_entity.pdbx_description
1 polymer ?
#
loop_
_entity_poly.entity_id
_entity_poly.type
_entity_poly.pdbx_seq_one_letter_code
_entity_poly.pdbx_strand_id
1 'polypeptide(L)'
;METVNEILSKLENADNSTKNELENKLVNIGTSVLPQLVDELQVVRGIKRGVVAMTLIRIGDASVKYLEKAAECNKDFEWVAEYLIREIKGSVAA
;
A
#
# COMPACT_ATOMS: atom_id res chain seq x y z
N MET A 1 -13.01 15.02 3.12
CA MET A 1 -12.55 13.61 3.09
C MET A 1 -11.06 13.65 3.40
N GLU A 2 -10.58 12.85 4.36
CA GLU A 2 -9.14 12.83 4.67
C GLU A 2 -8.36 12.22 3.49
N THR A 3 -7.22 12.81 3.18
CA THR A 3 -6.28 12.35 2.15
C THR A 3 -5.43 11.19 2.66
N VAL A 4 -4.79 10.44 1.74
CA VAL A 4 -3.86 9.36 2.11
C VAL A 4 -2.74 9.89 3.01
N ASN A 5 -2.18 11.07 2.71
CA ASN A 5 -1.04 11.61 3.46
C ASN A 5 -1.45 12.06 4.88
N GLU A 6 -2.67 12.60 5.04
CA GLU A 6 -3.24 12.88 6.37
C GLU A 6 -3.50 11.61 7.18
N ILE A 7 -3.83 10.50 6.53
CA ILE A 7 -3.99 9.20 7.19
C ILE A 7 -2.62 8.64 7.58
N LEU A 8 -1.64 8.67 6.67
CA LEU A 8 -0.31 8.12 6.91
C LEU A 8 0.50 8.92 7.94
N SER A 9 0.28 10.24 8.07
CA SER A 9 0.96 11.07 9.08
C SER A 9 0.62 10.63 10.51
N LYS A 10 -0.58 10.07 10.73
CA LYS A 10 -1.02 9.57 12.04
C LYS A 10 -0.30 8.29 12.50
N LEU A 11 0.50 7.66 11.63
CA LEU A 11 1.17 6.39 11.92
C LEU A 11 2.48 6.52 12.71
N GLU A 12 3.07 7.72 12.83
CA GLU A 12 4.44 7.88 13.39
C GLU A 12 4.59 7.38 14.83
N ASN A 13 3.51 7.45 15.62
CA ASN A 13 3.48 6.97 17.01
C ASN A 13 2.24 6.10 17.31
N ALA A 14 1.63 5.53 16.26
CA ALA A 14 0.41 4.75 16.41
C ALA A 14 0.66 3.43 17.14
N ASP A 15 -0.25 3.07 18.04
CA ASP A 15 -0.35 1.72 18.57
C ASP A 15 -0.93 0.75 17.51
N ASN A 16 -0.99 -0.54 17.82
CA ASN A 16 -1.46 -1.54 16.85
C ASN A 16 -2.96 -1.39 16.53
N SER A 17 -3.76 -0.88 17.48
CA SER A 17 -5.19 -0.63 17.25
C SER A 17 -5.37 0.47 16.22
N THR A 18 -4.66 1.58 16.40
CA THR A 18 -4.68 2.74 15.53
C THR A 18 -4.14 2.39 14.14
N LYS A 19 -3.07 1.59 14.05
CA LYS A 19 -2.56 1.09 12.74
C LYS A 19 -3.63 0.33 11.97
N ASN A 20 -4.31 -0.61 12.64
CA ASN A 20 -5.35 -1.42 12.01
C ASN A 20 -6.54 -0.56 11.57
N GLU A 21 -6.95 0.43 12.37
CA GLU A 21 -8.02 1.35 12.01
C GLU A 21 -7.65 2.17 10.76
N LEU A 22 -6.46 2.75 10.72
CA LEU A 22 -6.00 3.56 9.59
C LEU A 22 -5.81 2.72 8.32
N GLU A 23 -5.30 1.50 8.43
CA GLU A 23 -5.23 0.54 7.33
C GLU A 23 -6.63 0.20 6.79
N ASN A 24 -7.56 -0.17 7.68
CA ASN A 24 -8.95 -0.46 7.30
C ASN A 24 -9.60 0.74 6.61
N LYS A 25 -9.30 1.96 7.08
CA LYS A 25 -9.79 3.18 6.44
C LYS A 25 -9.31 3.31 5.01
N LEU A 26 -8.02 3.08 4.74
CA LEU A 26 -7.47 3.11 3.38
C LEU A 26 -8.07 2.02 2.49
N VAL A 27 -8.21 0.80 3.02
CA VAL A 27 -8.86 -0.31 2.30
C VAL A 27 -10.32 0.02 1.95
N ASN A 28 -11.07 0.62 2.87
CA ASN A 28 -12.47 1.01 2.63
C ASN A 28 -12.62 2.14 1.60
N ILE A 29 -11.61 3.00 1.44
CA ILE A 29 -11.59 3.98 0.34
C ILE A 29 -11.40 3.28 -1.02
N GLY A 30 -10.71 2.14 -1.04
CA GLY A 30 -10.63 1.24 -2.18
C GLY A 30 -9.74 1.75 -3.32
N THR A 31 -10.15 1.51 -4.56
CA THR A 31 -9.27 1.67 -5.72
C THR A 31 -8.85 3.12 -6.03
N SER A 32 -9.56 4.09 -5.46
CA SER A 32 -9.29 5.52 -5.66
C SER A 32 -7.96 5.98 -5.04
N VAL A 33 -7.43 5.28 -4.03
CA VAL A 33 -6.16 5.63 -3.37
C VAL A 33 -4.94 4.94 -3.98
N LEU A 34 -5.12 4.01 -4.92
CA LEU A 34 -4.04 3.18 -5.46
C LEU A 34 -2.87 3.97 -6.08
N PRO A 35 -3.09 5.00 -6.93
CA PRO A 35 -1.97 5.78 -7.48
C PRO A 35 -1.11 6.38 -6.36
N GLN A 36 -1.75 7.04 -5.39
CA GLN A 36 -1.07 7.71 -4.30
C GLN A 36 -0.39 6.71 -3.35
N LEU A 37 -1.00 5.56 -3.06
CA LEU A 37 -0.38 4.53 -2.22
C LEU A 37 0.90 3.97 -2.86
N VAL A 38 0.90 3.76 -4.18
CA VAL A 38 2.10 3.27 -4.88
C VAL A 38 3.20 4.34 -4.94
N ASP A 39 2.84 5.61 -5.11
CA ASP A 39 3.81 6.72 -5.03
C ASP A 39 4.43 6.81 -3.63
N GLU A 40 3.59 6.77 -2.58
CA GLU A 40 4.06 6.81 -1.20
C GLU A 40 4.93 5.59 -0.85
N LEU A 41 4.58 4.38 -1.32
CA LEU A 41 5.33 3.15 -1.04
C LEU A 41 6.82 3.24 -1.46
N GLN A 42 7.12 4.03 -2.49
CA GLN A 42 8.48 4.23 -2.99
C GLN A 42 9.32 5.13 -2.06
N VAL A 43 8.69 6.10 -1.41
CA VAL A 43 9.39 7.13 -0.62
C VAL A 43 9.29 6.91 0.89
N VAL A 44 8.18 6.39 1.41
CA VAL A 44 8.01 6.18 2.84
C VAL A 44 8.84 5.01 3.36
N ARG A 45 9.10 5.02 4.68
CA ARG A 45 9.92 4.03 5.38
C ARG A 45 9.22 3.59 6.67
N GLY A 46 9.75 2.53 7.31
CA GLY A 46 9.26 2.03 8.59
C GLY A 46 7.78 1.64 8.56
N ILE A 47 7.04 2.03 9.62
CA ILE A 47 5.63 1.66 9.84
C ILE A 47 4.73 2.11 8.68
N LYS A 48 4.91 3.33 8.17
CA LYS A 48 4.11 3.85 7.05
C LYS A 48 4.23 2.94 5.83
N ARG A 49 5.45 2.51 5.50
CA ARG A 49 5.71 1.61 4.37
C ARG A 49 5.01 0.26 4.54
N GLY A 50 5.03 -0.29 5.75
CA GLY A 50 4.34 -1.54 6.09
C GLY A 50 2.83 -1.43 5.89
N VAL A 51 2.19 -0.38 6.42
CA VAL A 51 0.74 -0.16 6.28
C VAL A 51 0.34 0.05 4.82
N VAL A 52 1.12 0.81 4.05
CA VAL A 52 0.87 1.01 2.62
C VAL A 52 0.95 -0.32 1.86
N ALA A 53 1.99 -1.13 2.11
CA ALA A 53 2.15 -2.45 1.50
C ALA A 53 0.97 -3.39 1.84
N MET A 54 0.58 -3.47 3.11
CA MET A 54 -0.55 -4.28 3.56
C MET A 54 -1.88 -3.82 2.94
N THR A 55 -2.09 -2.51 2.86
CA THR A 55 -3.26 -1.92 2.22
C THR A 55 -3.35 -2.34 0.74
N LEU A 56 -2.25 -2.25 -0.01
CA LEU A 56 -2.21 -2.64 -1.42
C LEU A 56 -2.51 -4.13 -1.61
N ILE A 57 -1.98 -4.99 -0.72
CA ILE A 57 -2.28 -6.43 -0.73
C ILE A 57 -3.77 -6.68 -0.48
N ARG A 58 -4.37 -6.00 0.51
CA ARG A 58 -5.77 -6.17 0.87
C ARG A 58 -6.76 -5.61 -0.15
N ILE A 59 -6.37 -4.55 -0.88
CA ILE A 59 -7.15 -4.08 -2.04
C ILE A 59 -7.08 -5.11 -3.18
N GLY A 60 -5.99 -5.88 -3.27
CA GLY A 60 -5.87 -7.04 -4.14
C GLY A 60 -5.53 -6.68 -5.58
N ASP A 61 -6.06 -7.46 -6.54
CA ASP A 61 -5.70 -7.42 -7.97
C ASP A 61 -5.75 -6.03 -8.60
N ALA A 62 -6.62 -5.14 -8.12
CA ALA A 62 -6.69 -3.76 -8.62
C ALA A 62 -5.37 -2.99 -8.44
N SER A 63 -4.56 -3.36 -7.43
CA SER A 63 -3.24 -2.78 -7.14
C SER A 63 -2.17 -3.20 -8.16
N VAL A 64 -2.30 -4.36 -8.81
CA VAL A 64 -1.25 -4.99 -9.63
C VAL A 64 -0.79 -4.07 -10.77
N LYS A 65 -1.73 -3.49 -11.53
CA LYS A 65 -1.39 -2.61 -12.66
C LYS A 65 -0.57 -1.38 -12.26
N TYR A 66 -0.75 -0.89 -11.03
CA TYR A 66 -0.03 0.28 -10.53
C TYR A 66 1.38 -0.12 -10.06
N LEU A 67 1.49 -1.29 -9.42
CA LEU A 67 2.77 -1.87 -9.01
C LEU A 67 3.65 -2.20 -10.23
N GLU A 68 3.09 -2.81 -11.27
CA GLU A 68 3.81 -3.11 -12.52
C GLU A 68 4.34 -1.83 -13.16
N LYS A 69 3.49 -0.81 -13.31
CA LYS A 69 3.89 0.48 -13.88
C LYS A 69 5.01 1.15 -13.05
N ALA A 70 4.92 1.10 -11.72
CA ALA A 70 5.96 1.67 -10.87
C ALA A 70 7.28 0.90 -10.96
N ALA A 71 7.25 -0.44 -11.09
CA ALA A 71 8.43 -1.27 -11.30
C ALA A 71 9.13 -0.97 -12.63
N GLU A 72 8.37 -0.72 -13.69
CA GLU A 72 8.90 -0.32 -15.01
C GLU A 72 9.61 1.03 -14.93
N CYS A 73 9.08 1.98 -14.15
CA CYS A 73 9.63 3.32 -14.01
C CYS A 73 10.75 3.45 -12.98
N ASN A 74 10.87 2.51 -12.04
CA ASN A 74 11.81 2.58 -10.92
C ASN A 74 12.43 1.21 -10.63
N LYS A 75 13.66 1.01 -11.11
CA LYS A 75 14.40 -0.25 -10.95
C LYS A 75 14.76 -0.60 -9.51
N ASP A 76 14.93 0.39 -8.65
CA ASP A 76 15.15 0.14 -7.21
C ASP A 76 13.88 -0.34 -6.50
N PHE A 77 12.72 -0.08 -7.10
CA PHE A 77 11.40 -0.48 -6.58
C PHE A 77 10.91 -1.82 -7.15
N GLU A 78 11.47 -2.27 -8.27
CA GLU A 78 11.04 -3.47 -9.01
C GLU A 78 10.86 -4.70 -8.11
N TRP A 79 11.88 -5.03 -7.30
CA TRP A 79 11.80 -6.18 -6.39
C TRP A 79 10.65 -6.09 -5.39
N VAL A 80 10.36 -4.88 -4.89
CA VAL A 80 9.28 -4.64 -3.91
C VAL A 80 7.93 -4.82 -4.59
N ALA A 81 7.76 -4.26 -5.79
CA ALA A 81 6.55 -4.42 -6.57
C ALA A 81 6.28 -5.90 -6.90
N GLU A 82 7.29 -6.62 -7.38
CA GLU A 82 7.19 -8.05 -7.70
C GLU A 82 6.85 -8.90 -6.47
N TYR A 83 7.41 -8.56 -5.30
CA TYR A 83 7.04 -9.21 -4.04
C TYR A 83 5.55 -9.00 -3.73
N LEU A 84 5.06 -7.77 -3.74
CA LEU A 84 3.65 -7.49 -3.45
C LEU A 84 2.69 -8.10 -4.47
N ILE A 85 3.05 -8.11 -5.75
CA ILE A 85 2.25 -8.77 -6.81
C ILE A 85 2.13 -10.28 -6.54
N ARG A 86 3.21 -10.93 -6.07
CA ARG A 86 3.17 -12.35 -5.69
C ARG A 86 2.27 -12.59 -4.49
N GLU A 87 2.36 -11.76 -3.46
CA GLU A 87 1.48 -11.85 -2.27
C GLU A 87 0.01 -11.68 -2.65
N ILE A 88 -0.30 -10.72 -3.53
CA ILE A 88 -1.67 -10.47 -4.03
C ILE A 88 -2.18 -11.71 -4.79
N LYS A 89 -1.43 -12.20 -5.78
CA LYS A 89 -1.84 -13.35 -6.60
C LYS A 89 -1.91 -14.65 -5.79
N GLY A 90 -1.03 -14.81 -4.79
CA GLY A 90 -1.05 -15.94 -3.86
C GLY A 90 -2.24 -15.91 -2.91
N SER A 91 -2.67 -14.72 -2.48
CA SER A 91 -3.84 -14.53 -1.61
C SER A 91 -5.17 -14.87 -2.31
N VAL A 92 -5.25 -14.73 -3.63
CA VAL A 92 -6.43 -15.10 -4.43
C VAL A 92 -6.54 -16.62 -4.61
N ALA A 93 -5.45 -17.37 -4.42
CA ALA A 93 -5.40 -18.82 -4.64
C ALA A 93 -5.64 -19.67 -3.38
N ALA A 94 -5.97 -19.05 -2.24
CA ALA A 94 -6.16 -19.72 -0.95
C ALA A 94 -7.63 -19.78 -0.50
#